data_AF-A0A0A0I282-F1
#
_entry.id   AF-A0A0A0I282-F1
#
_cell.length_a   1.000
_cell.length_b   1.000
_cell.length_c   1.000
_cell.angle_alpha   90.00
_cell.angle_beta   90.00
_cell.angle_gamma   90.00
#
_symmetry.space_group_name_H-M   'P 1'
#
loop_
_entity.id
_entity.type
_entity.pdbx_description
1 polymer ?
#
loop_
_entity_poly.entity_id
_entity_poly.type
_entity_poly.pdbx_seq_one_letter_code
_entity_poly.pdbx_strand_id
1 'polypeptide(L)' 'MFQNLIISNELSLYKFFKQLNFDLYLTKPQLEHLEGTMTAMILKGFNGKVSDIAELASKRHRTSITRFLSKRI' A
#
# COMPACT_ATOMS: atom_id res chain seq x y z
N MET A 1 2.69 3.42 -20.97
CA MET A 1 1.40 3.03 -21.61
C MET A 1 0.72 2.04 -20.69
N PHE A 2 -0.22 2.50 -19.85
CA PHE A 2 -0.84 1.73 -18.73
C PHE A 2 -2.37 1.77 -18.78
N GLN A 3 -2.97 1.88 -19.97
CA GLN A 3 -4.37 2.28 -20.10
C GLN A 3 -5.40 1.21 -19.69
N ASN A 4 -5.00 -0.05 -19.42
CA ASN A 4 -5.92 -1.15 -19.08
C ASN A 4 -5.44 -2.06 -17.93
N LEU A 5 -4.58 -1.59 -17.02
CA LEU A 5 -4.13 -2.38 -15.87
C LEU A 5 -5.11 -2.25 -14.70
N ILE A 6 -6.31 -2.82 -14.86
CA ILE A 6 -7.06 -3.26 -13.69
C ILE A 6 -6.20 -4.36 -13.07
N ILE A 7 -5.57 -4.07 -11.93
CA ILE A 7 -4.80 -5.07 -11.18
C ILE A 7 -5.81 -6.15 -10.80
N SER A 8 -5.76 -7.28 -11.51
CA SER A 8 -6.53 -8.48 -11.16
C SER A 8 -6.29 -8.80 -9.69
N ASN A 9 -7.33 -9.27 -9.01
CA ASN A 9 -7.30 -9.64 -7.58
C ASN A 9 -6.18 -10.65 -7.25
N GLU A 10 -5.60 -11.31 -8.27
CA GLU A 10 -4.53 -12.30 -8.17
C GLU A 10 -3.10 -11.71 -8.21
N LEU A 11 -2.94 -10.44 -8.60
CA LEU A 11 -1.65 -9.76 -8.61
C LEU A 11 -1.44 -9.01 -7.29
N SER A 12 -0.53 -9.52 -6.46
CA SER A 12 -0.05 -8.76 -5.30
C SER A 12 0.69 -7.50 -5.75
N LEU A 13 0.51 -6.41 -5.01
CA LEU A 13 1.17 -5.12 -5.28
C LEU A 13 2.69 -5.26 -5.37
N TYR A 14 3.30 -6.15 -4.61
CA TYR A 14 4.73 -6.46 -4.70
C TYR A 14 5.15 -7.00 -6.08
N LYS A 15 4.37 -7.90 -6.69
CA LYS A 15 4.64 -8.40 -8.05
C LYS A 15 4.55 -7.26 -9.07
N PHE A 16 3.58 -6.37 -8.89
CA PHE A 16 3.41 -5.19 -9.73
C PHE A 16 4.62 -4.25 -9.63
N PHE A 17 5.10 -3.94 -8.42
CA PHE A 17 6.30 -3.11 -8.24
C PHE A 17 7.55 -3.73 -8.87
N LYS A 18 7.72 -5.06 -8.74
CA LYS A 18 8.80 -5.77 -9.44
C LYS A 18 8.71 -5.67 -10.96
N GLN A 19 7.52 -5.80 -11.54
CA GLN A 19 7.32 -5.66 -12.99
C GLN A 19 7.63 -4.25 -13.48
N LEU A 20 7.38 -3.23 -12.64
CA LEU A 20 7.74 -1.84 -12.92
C LEU A 20 9.23 -1.54 -12.74
N ASN A 21 10.05 -2.52 -12.37
CA ASN A 21 11.47 -2.34 -12.05
C ASN A 21 11.70 -1.30 -10.93
N PHE A 22 10.73 -1.19 -10.00
CA PHE A 22 10.93 -0.41 -8.78
C PHE A 22 11.66 -1.28 -7.75
N ASP A 23 12.94 -0.99 -7.55
CA ASP A 23 13.71 -1.55 -6.44
C ASP A 23 13.26 -0.89 -5.13
N LEU A 24 12.21 -1.45 -4.53
CA LEU A 24 11.77 -1.08 -3.19
C LEU A 24 12.77 -1.65 -2.18
N TYR A 25 13.70 -0.82 -1.70
CA TYR A 25 14.63 -1.14 -0.61
C TYR A 25 13.92 -1.18 0.75
N LEU A 26 12.89 -2.01 0.84
CA LEU A 26 12.04 -2.18 2.01
C LEU A 26 12.24 -3.59 2.57
N THR A 27 12.35 -3.68 3.90
CA THR A 27 12.27 -4.96 4.59
C THR A 27 10.90 -5.62 4.36
N LYS A 28 10.82 -6.93 4.51
CA LYS A 28 9.55 -7.67 4.37
C LYS A 28 8.39 -7.07 5.18
N PRO A 29 8.56 -6.70 6.47
CA PRO A 29 7.49 -6.04 7.23
C PRO A 29 7.09 -4.67 6.68
N GLN A 30 8.02 -3.91 6.10
CA GLN A 30 7.71 -2.63 5.46
C GLN A 30 6.92 -2.82 4.16
N LEU A 31 7.23 -3.87 3.38
CA LEU A 31 6.44 -4.24 2.21
C LEU A 31 5.01 -4.63 2.59
N GLU A 32 4.83 -5.47 3.63
CA GLU A 32 3.50 -5.85 4.12
C GLU A 32 2.69 -4.62 4.59
N HIS A 33 3.35 -3.66 5.23
CA HIS A 33 2.73 -2.38 5.61
C HIS A 33 2.32 -1.54 4.40
N LEU A 34 3.17 -1.46 3.38
CA LEU A 34 2.89 -0.73 2.14
C LEU A 34 1.71 -1.36 1.40
N GLU A 35 1.75 -2.67 1.16
CA GLU A 35 0.68 -3.40 0.48
C GLU A 35 -0.65 -3.25 1.22
N GLY A 36 -0.67 -3.49 2.53
CA GLY A 36 -1.89 -3.38 3.33
C GLY A 36 -2.47 -1.96 3.34
N THR A 37 -1.63 -0.93 3.29
CA THR A 37 -2.07 0.47 3.23
C THR A 37 -2.66 0.81 1.87
N MET A 38 -1.98 0.44 0.78
CA MET A 38 -2.45 0.69 -0.57
C MET A 38 -3.74 -0.08 -0.89
N THR A 39 -3.84 -1.34 -0.47
CA THR A 39 -5.08 -2.13 -0.60
C THR A 39 -6.25 -1.45 0.12
N ALA A 40 -6.03 -0.95 1.34
CA ALA A 40 -7.06 -0.22 2.08
C ALA A 40 -7.48 1.09 1.40
N MET A 41 -6.51 1.83 0.82
CA MET A 41 -6.76 3.03 0.02
C MET A 41 -7.62 2.74 -1.21
N ILE A 42 -7.34 1.65 -1.92
CA ILE A 42 -8.08 1.25 -3.11
C ILE A 42 -9.50 0.79 -2.74
N LEU A 43 -9.65 -0.03 -1.70
CA LEU A 43 -10.94 -0.60 -1.30
C LEU A 43 -11.90 0.44 -0.72
N LYS A 44 -11.41 1.35 0.14
CA LYS A 44 -12.27 2.37 0.78
C LYS A 44 -12.44 3.62 -0.09
N GLY A 45 -11.51 3.87 -1.01
CA GLY A 45 -11.28 5.18 -1.60
C GLY A 45 -10.47 6.06 -0.65
N PHE A 46 -9.37 6.63 -1.13
CA PHE A 46 -8.51 7.50 -0.34
C PHE A 46 -8.78 8.97 -0.66
N ASN A 47 -9.20 9.74 0.34
CA ASN A 47 -9.45 11.18 0.22
C ASN A 47 -8.40 12.03 0.98
N GLY A 48 -7.16 11.55 1.07
CA GLY A 48 -6.08 12.26 1.74
C GLY A 48 -6.00 12.07 3.26
N LYS A 49 -6.98 11.42 3.90
CA LYS A 49 -6.97 11.18 5.36
C LYS A 49 -6.67 9.73 5.71
N VAL A 50 -5.68 9.53 6.58
CA VAL A 50 -5.30 8.18 7.08
C VAL A 50 -6.41 7.54 7.91
N SER A 51 -7.25 8.34 8.57
CA SER A 51 -8.43 7.84 9.30
C SER A 51 -9.36 7.04 8.41
N ASP A 52 -9.48 7.44 7.14
CA ASP A 52 -10.47 6.88 6.23
C ASP A 52 -10.10 5.44 5.90
N ILE A 53 -8.81 5.14 5.84
CA ILE A 53 -8.27 3.81 5.46
C ILE A 53 -7.84 2.96 6.66
N ALA A 54 -7.76 3.53 7.86
CA ALA A 54 -7.21 2.86 9.04
C ALA A 54 -7.98 1.58 9.41
N GLU A 55 -9.30 1.57 9.22
CA GLU A 55 -10.16 0.41 9.52
C GLU A 55 -9.87 -0.81 8.64
N LEU A 56 -9.50 -0.59 7.37
CA LEU A 56 -9.28 -1.65 6.39
C LEU A 56 -7.81 -2.05 6.24
N ALA A 57 -6.88 -1.23 6.75
CA ALA A 57 -5.46 -1.54 6.68
C ALA A 57 -5.12 -2.76 7.55
N SER A 58 -4.23 -3.62 7.03
CA SER A 58 -3.68 -4.78 7.75
C SER A 58 -3.19 -4.42 9.16
N LYS A 59 -2.65 -3.21 9.31
CA LYS A 59 -2.24 -2.63 10.60
C LYS A 59 -3.24 -1.54 10.97
N ARG A 60 -4.37 -1.98 11.53
CA ARG A 60 -5.61 -1.21 11.79
C ARG A 60 -5.46 0.11 12.58
N HIS A 61 -4.28 0.38 13.13
CA HIS A 61 -4.03 1.59 13.91
C HIS A 61 -3.52 2.72 13.02
N ARG A 62 -4.27 3.83 13.00
CA ARG A 62 -3.87 5.09 12.35
C ARG A 62 -2.44 5.49 12.68
N THR A 63 -2.01 5.33 13.94
CA THR A 63 -0.65 5.65 14.39
C THR A 63 0.41 4.81 13.69
N SER A 64 0.13 3.52 13.46
CA SER A 64 1.06 2.62 12.76
C SER A 64 1.22 3.00 11.30
N ILE A 65 0.13 3.33 10.61
CA ILE A 65 0.15 3.80 9.21
C ILE A 65 0.85 5.16 9.12
N THR A 66 0.49 6.09 10.00
CA THR A 66 1.09 7.44 10.03
C THR A 66 2.59 7.35 10.28
N ARG A 67 3.03 6.52 11.24
CA ARG A 67 4.45 6.30 11.53
C ARG A 67 5.18 5.64 10.37
N PHE A 68 4.54 4.74 9.64
CA PHE A 68 5.11 4.14 8.44
C PHE A 68 5.34 5.19 7.34
N LEU A 69 4.36 6.07 7.11
CA LEU A 69 4.44 7.12 6.08
C LEU A 69 5.33 8.30 6.46
N SER A 70 5.46 8.61 7.75
CA SER A 70 6.22 9.78 8.22
C SER A 70 7.71 9.49 8.42
N LYS A 71 8.08 8.21 8.57
CA LYS A 71 9.48 7.83 8.77
C LYS A 71 10.14 7.74 7.40
N ARG A 72 11.19 8.56 7.19
CA ARG A 72 12.03 8.44 5.99
C ARG A 72 12.71 7.06 6.01
N ILE A 73 12.63 6.38 4.87
CA ILE A 73 13.37 5.16 4.55
C ILE A 73 14.81 5.56 4.25
#